data_AF-A0A2R6AC45-F1
#
_entry.id   AF-A0A2R6AC45-F1
#
_cell.length_a   1.000
_cell.length_b   1.000
_cell.length_c   1.000
_cell.angle_alpha   90.00
_cell.angle_beta   90.00
_cell.angle_gamma   90.00
#
_symmetry.space_group_name_H-M   'P 1'
#
loop_
_entity.id
_entity.type
_entity.pdbx_description
1 polymer ?
#
loop_
_entity_poly.entity_id
_entity_poly.type
_entity_poly.pdbx_seq_one_letter_code
_entity_poly.pdbx_strand_id
1 'polypeptide(L)' 'METQLEVACKLYNTLLHAEQEEYERNKRTMNKTELRQLALDLRKQNKEFQALHSQVAQQVAER' A
#
# COMPACT_ATOMS: atom_id res chain seq x y z
N MET A 1 12.38 12.55 -11.68
CA MET A 1 10.99 12.12 -11.46
C MET A 1 11.03 10.61 -11.32
N GLU A 2 10.47 10.07 -10.26
CA GLU A 2 10.27 8.61 -10.17
C GLU A 2 9.12 8.21 -11.09
N THR A 3 9.26 7.05 -11.72
CA THR A 3 8.24 6.52 -12.61
C THR A 3 7.03 6.03 -11.82
N GLN A 4 5.85 5.97 -12.44
CA GLN A 4 4.66 5.40 -11.78
C GLN A 4 4.89 3.94 -11.33
N LEU A 5 5.73 3.19 -12.05
CA LEU A 5 6.10 1.84 -11.68
C LEU A 5 6.94 1.81 -10.39
N GLU A 6 7.93 2.68 -10.25
CA GLU A 6 8.76 2.77 -9.04
C GLU A 6 7.91 3.12 -7.81
N VAL A 7 7.01 4.09 -7.94
CA VAL A 7 6.10 4.49 -6.85
C VAL A 7 5.14 3.35 -6.50
N ALA A 8 4.64 2.60 -7.48
CA ALA A 8 3.80 1.42 -7.25
C ALA A 8 4.56 0.30 -6.52
N CYS A 9 5.81 0.03 -6.89
CA CYS A 9 6.68 -0.94 -6.20
C CYS A 9 6.94 -0.53 -4.75
N LYS A 10 7.14 0.77 -4.48
CA LYS A 10 7.31 1.27 -3.11
C LYS A 10 6.04 1.11 -2.29
N LEU A 11 4.88 1.45 -2.85
CA LEU A 11 3.59 1.22 -2.20
C LEU A 11 3.38 -0.28 -1.90
N TYR A 12 3.75 -1.17 -2.83
CA TYR A 12 3.72 -2.62 -2.62
C TYR A 12 4.52 -3.02 -1.38
N ASN A 13 5.78 -2.58 -1.32
CA ASN A 13 6.70 -2.91 -0.23
C ASN A 13 6.22 -2.36 1.11
N THR A 14 5.68 -1.14 1.13
CA THR A 14 5.10 -0.55 2.35
C THR A 14 3.93 -1.37 2.87
N LEU A 15 3.03 -1.80 1.98
CA LEU A 15 1.91 -2.64 2.36
C LEU A 15 2.38 -4.01 2.88
N LEU A 16 3.40 -4.62 2.23
CA LEU A 16 3.95 -5.90 2.65
C LEU A 16 4.57 -5.81 4.05
N HIS A 17 5.28 -4.71 4.33
CA HIS A 17 5.86 -4.46 5.63
C HIS A 17 4.78 -4.29 6.71
N ALA A 18 3.69 -3.57 6.41
CA ALA A 18 2.56 -3.40 7.31
C ALA A 18 1.87 -4.74 7.62
N GLU A 19 1.69 -5.61 6.63
CA GLU A 19 1.16 -6.97 6.84
C GLU A 19 2.05 -7.80 7.76
N GLN A 20 3.37 -7.72 7.56
CA GLN A 20 4.34 -8.43 8.40
C GLN A 20 4.33 -7.90 9.84
N GLU A 21 4.29 -6.59 10.04
CA GLU A 21 4.21 -5.96 11.36
C GLU A 21 2.91 -6.35 12.10
N GLU A 22 1.79 -6.37 11.39
CA GLU A 22 0.49 -6.82 11.91
C GLU A 22 0.57 -8.30 12.34
N TYR A 23 1.19 -9.14 11.52
CA TYR A 23 1.38 -10.55 11.87
C TYR A 23 2.33 -10.73 13.07
N GLU A 24 3.43 -9.99 13.13
CA GLU A 24 4.39 -10.10 14.22
C GLU A 24 3.78 -9.68 15.56
N ARG A 25 3.02 -8.58 15.57
CA ARG A 25 2.42 -8.00 16.77
C ARG A 25 1.13 -8.70 17.21
N ASN A 26 0.25 -8.98 16.26
CA ASN A 26 -1.12 -9.43 16.54
C ASN A 26 -1.38 -10.88 16.11
N LYS A 27 -0.40 -11.56 15.50
CA LYS A 27 -0.52 -12.94 14.99
C LYS A 27 -1.68 -13.11 14.02
N ARG A 28 -1.95 -12.07 13.23
CA ARG A 28 -3.05 -11.98 12.28
C ARG A 28 -2.58 -11.48 10.92
N THR A 29 -3.25 -11.91 9.86
CA THR A 29 -3.09 -11.38 8.50
C THR A 29 -4.13 -10.29 8.23
N MET A 30 -3.72 -9.20 7.58
CA MET A 30 -4.64 -8.18 7.09
C MET A 30 -5.52 -8.73 5.97
N ASN A 31 -6.80 -8.36 5.97
CA ASN A 31 -7.69 -8.73 4.86
C ASN A 31 -7.57 -7.73 3.70
N LYS A 32 -8.11 -8.10 2.53
CA LYS A 32 -8.06 -7.27 1.31
C LYS A 32 -8.67 -5.88 1.49
N THR A 33 -9.70 -5.75 2.32
CA THR A 33 -10.35 -4.45 2.59
C THR A 33 -9.44 -3.54 3.41
N GLU A 34 -8.78 -4.10 4.43
CA GLU A 34 -7.80 -3.39 5.26
C GLU A 34 -6.61 -2.91 4.43
N LEU A 35 -6.09 -3.75 3.51
CA LEU A 35 -5.00 -3.38 2.62
C LEU A 35 -5.38 -2.29 1.62
N ARG A 36 -6.57 -2.38 1.01
CA ARG A 36 -7.06 -1.33 0.12
C ARG A 36 -7.22 0.00 0.85
N GLN A 37 -7.75 -0.02 2.07
CA GLN A 37 -7.92 1.20 2.87
C GLN A 37 -6.56 1.80 3.21
N LEU A 38 -5.61 0.98 3.69
CA LEU A 38 -4.25 1.42 3.98
C LEU A 38 -3.56 2.01 2.74
N ALA A 39 -3.74 1.41 1.57
CA ALA A 39 -3.18 1.93 0.32
C ALA A 39 -3.74 3.31 -0.04
N LEU A 40 -5.04 3.53 0.14
CA LEU A 40 -5.69 4.82 -0.09
C LEU A 40 -5.23 5.89 0.92
N ASP A 41 -5.05 5.50 2.18
CA ASP A 41 -4.61 6.40 3.24
C ASP A 41 -3.14 6.81 3.04
N LEU A 42 -2.26 5.86 2.72
CA LEU A 42 -0.87 6.12 2.34
C LEU A 42 -0.78 7.04 1.12
N ARG A 43 -1.61 6.81 0.10
CA ARG A 43 -1.72 7.68 -1.08
C ARG A 43 -2.08 9.11 -0.70
N LYS A 44 -2.99 9.28 0.27
CA LYS A 44 -3.45 10.61 0.71
C LYS A 44 -2.38 11.33 1.53
N GLN A 45 -1.69 10.61 2.42
CA GLN A 45 -0.75 11.18 3.38
C GLN A 45 0.64 11.44 2.81
N ASN A 46 1.10 10.65 1.84
CA ASN A 46 2.46 10.74 1.28
C ASN A 46 2.46 11.35 -0.13
N LYS A 47 3.18 12.47 -0.31
CA LYS A 47 3.34 13.17 -1.60
C LYS A 47 3.89 12.29 -2.71
N GLU A 48 4.73 11.32 -2.38
CA GLU A 48 5.28 10.38 -3.34
C GLU A 48 4.18 9.46 -3.90
N PHE A 49 3.36 8.89 -3.02
CA PHE A 49 2.23 8.03 -3.40
C PHE A 49 1.09 8.81 -4.06
N GLN A 50 0.97 10.12 -3.85
CA GLN A 50 0.00 10.96 -4.56
C GLN A 50 0.19 10.95 -6.08
N ALA A 51 1.36 10.53 -6.60
CA ALA A 51 1.60 10.34 -8.03
C ALA A 51 0.82 9.15 -8.63
N LEU A 52 0.32 8.23 -7.80
CA LEU A 52 -0.51 7.11 -8.25
C LEU A 52 -1.99 7.51 -8.33
N HIS A 53 -2.69 7.03 -9.35
CA HIS A 53 -4.16 7.09 -9.36
C HIS A 53 -4.74 6.20 -8.26
N SER A 54 -5.90 6.58 -7.70
CA SER A 54 -6.60 5.79 -6.69
C SER A 54 -6.79 4.33 -7.11
N GLN A 55 -7.18 4.10 -8.37
CA GLN A 55 -7.37 2.77 -8.93
C GLN A 55 -6.07 1.95 -8.92
N VAL A 56 -4.93 2.56 -9.25
CA VAL A 56 -3.63 1.88 -9.24
C VAL A 56 -3.24 1.50 -7.81
N ALA A 57 -3.41 2.40 -6.85
CA ALA A 57 -3.13 2.11 -5.43
C ALA A 57 -3.99 0.95 -4.90
N GLN A 58 -5.27 0.88 -5.30
CA GLN A 58 -6.16 -0.22 -4.93
C GLN A 58 -5.75 -1.54 -5.59
N GLN A 59 -5.41 -1.54 -6.88
CA GLN A 59 -4.93 -2.74 -7.58
C GLN A 59 -3.63 -3.29 -6.98
N VAL A 60 -2.71 -2.41 -6.59
CA VAL A 60 -1.48 -2.81 -5.88
C VAL A 60 -1.78 -3.49 -4.54
N ALA A 61 -2.89 -3.14 -3.88
CA ALA A 61 -3.33 -3.75 -2.63
C ALA A 61 -4.11 -5.07 -2.82
N GLU A 62 -4.51 -5.41 -4.04
CA GLU A 62 -5.32 -6.61 -4.37
C GLU A 62 -4.51 -7.81 -4.86
N ARG A 63 -3.21 -7.60 -5.01
CA ARG A 63 -2.17 -8.56 -5.38
C ARG A 63 -2.27 -9.93 -4.72
#